data_AF-A0A957QB45-F1
#
_entry.id   AF-A0A957QB45-F1
#
_cell.length_a   1.000
_cell.length_b   1.000
_cell.length_c   1.000
_cell.angle_alpha   90.00
_cell.angle_beta   90.00
_cell.angle_gamma   90.00
#
_symmetry.space_group_name_H-M   'P 1'
#
loop_
_entity.id
_entity.type
_entity.pdbx_description
1 polymer ?
#
loop_
_entity_poly.entity_id
_entity_poly.type
_entity_poly.pdbx_seq_one_letter_code
_entity_poly.pdbx_strand_id
1 'polypeptide(L)'
;VLERPPSAEDSGQWRSAAFSSMLIGTSGGNALSVEGSVDAIVRGALQANRVLRQRKLWDRVRIDAVEFIECYEDKAIEAAHAVQRLRANRYWTDEVVEELDIAPHLRTIEGALYGRRVYRYEEAWWRRLQISAISSKDNPTLAGGLKYVALTDRARAEETLQVTQRKLIDEIVDRAIHEPNRLSDLTVTLFELLVPNRLKPVAQEVVNLQLILDRHSAQYPWELLAMRSRDGQTEPLATEIGILRQLVTQPSRERVEAPRGNFAMIIGDPDLGNDPAYAQLAGAAKEAAAIEKLLADYNFDVSQSTSIREKALDIVRRLFANEYRILHIAGHGVYDPATPENSGVVIGQGIFLTAAEIEQLTYIPELVFLNCCHLATVDEAGDGQATK
;
A
#
# COMPACT_ATOMS: atom_id res chain seq x y z
N VAL A 1 -17.27 16.10 24.71
CA VAL A 1 -18.00 17.04 25.59
C VAL A 1 -17.43 16.86 26.98
N LEU A 2 -16.89 17.93 27.58
CA LEU A 2 -16.41 17.93 28.96
C LEU A 2 -17.61 17.79 29.90
N GLU A 3 -17.88 16.57 30.36
CA GLU A 3 -18.76 16.34 31.51
C GLU A 3 -18.03 15.43 32.51
N ARG A 4 -17.79 16.01 33.69
CA ARG A 4 -17.26 15.33 34.87
C ARG A 4 -18.40 14.61 35.56
N PRO A 5 -18.31 13.30 35.88
CA PRO A 5 -19.25 12.68 36.80
C PRO A 5 -18.93 13.13 38.24
N PRO A 6 -19.93 13.51 39.04
CA PRO A 6 -19.73 13.87 40.44
C PRO A 6 -19.69 12.60 41.30
N SER A 7 -18.60 12.40 42.03
CA SER A 7 -18.56 12.15 43.49
C SER A 7 -17.23 11.52 43.88
N ALA A 8 -16.29 12.34 44.35
CA ALA A 8 -15.44 11.92 45.45
C ALA A 8 -15.88 12.80 46.62
N GLU A 9 -16.39 12.15 47.66
CA GLU A 9 -16.72 12.78 48.92
C GLU A 9 -15.59 13.71 49.37
N ASP A 10 -15.98 14.86 49.94
CA ASP A 10 -15.13 15.79 50.68
C ASP A 10 -14.43 15.03 51.83
N SER A 11 -13.36 14.32 51.52
CA SER A 11 -12.22 14.19 52.41
C SER A 11 -11.27 15.32 52.02
N GLY A 12 -10.64 15.98 52.99
CA GLY A 12 -9.82 17.18 52.80
C GLY A 12 -8.53 17.01 51.97
N GLN A 13 -8.61 16.33 50.82
CA GLN A 13 -7.54 16.09 49.87
C GLN A 13 -7.88 16.82 48.55
N TRP A 14 -6.92 17.60 48.07
CA TRP A 14 -6.78 18.24 46.75
C TRP A 14 -7.78 17.85 45.64
N ARG A 15 -8.13 18.82 44.77
CA ARG A 15 -8.95 18.58 43.58
C ARG A 15 -8.17 17.82 42.51
N SER A 16 -8.74 16.73 42.00
CA SER A 16 -8.18 16.01 40.85
C SER A 16 -8.25 16.83 39.56
N ALA A 17 -7.14 16.78 38.82
CA ALA A 17 -6.94 17.31 37.47
C ALA A 17 -6.48 16.20 36.50
N ALA A 18 -6.94 14.97 36.73
CA ALA A 18 -6.73 13.85 35.82
C ALA A 18 -7.22 14.17 34.40
N PHE A 19 -6.55 13.60 33.39
CA PHE A 19 -6.93 13.78 31.99
C PHE A 19 -6.66 12.53 31.15
N SER A 20 -7.41 12.41 30.07
CA SER A 20 -7.18 11.42 29.03
C SER A 20 -6.50 12.08 27.83
N SER A 21 -5.62 11.36 27.16
CA SER A 21 -4.84 11.84 26.02
C SER A 21 -4.77 10.77 24.94
N MET A 22 -4.85 11.20 23.68
CA MET A 22 -4.42 10.36 22.57
C MET A 22 -2.89 10.41 22.45
N LEU A 23 -2.30 9.45 21.74
CA LEU A 23 -0.90 9.56 21.36
C LEU A 23 -0.70 10.78 20.44
N ILE A 24 0.12 11.73 20.86
CA ILE A 24 0.35 12.98 20.13
C ILE A 24 1.65 12.86 19.35
N GLY A 25 1.57 13.18 18.05
CA GLY A 25 2.74 13.26 17.18
C GLY A 25 3.36 11.90 16.86
N THR A 26 2.61 10.80 16.99
CA THR A 26 3.07 9.42 16.67
C THR A 26 2.83 9.01 15.21
N SER A 27 2.34 9.92 14.38
CA SER A 27 2.07 9.70 12.94
C SER A 27 2.63 10.85 12.09
N GLY A 28 3.30 10.52 10.98
CA GLY A 28 3.89 11.48 10.04
C GLY A 28 5.43 11.54 10.09
N GLY A 29 6.06 12.24 9.13
CA GLY A 29 7.50 12.10 8.85
C GLY A 29 8.48 12.32 10.03
N ASN A 30 8.25 13.35 10.86
CA ASN A 30 9.04 13.61 12.08
C ASN A 30 8.26 13.20 13.35
N ALA A 31 7.56 12.07 13.29
CA ALA A 31 6.80 11.58 14.43
C ALA A 31 7.71 11.14 15.59
N LEU A 32 7.23 11.38 16.81
CA LEU A 32 7.74 10.73 18.00
C LEU A 32 7.43 9.23 17.93
N SER A 33 8.30 8.39 18.48
CA SER A 33 7.91 7.02 18.78
C SER A 33 6.73 7.00 19.76
N VAL A 34 5.93 5.93 19.78
CA VAL A 34 4.86 5.77 20.78
C VAL A 34 5.42 5.91 22.19
N GLU A 35 6.59 5.33 22.44
CA GLU A 35 7.32 5.49 23.69
C GLU A 35 7.70 6.95 23.97
N GLY A 36 8.21 7.68 22.97
CA GLY A 36 8.55 9.10 23.09
C GLY A 36 7.33 9.98 23.37
N SER A 37 6.18 9.68 22.76
CA SER A 37 4.92 10.40 23.01
C SER A 37 4.40 10.16 24.43
N VAL A 38 4.38 8.90 24.86
CA VAL A 38 4.00 8.50 26.23
C VAL A 38 4.92 9.17 27.26
N ASP A 39 6.24 9.08 27.08
CA ASP A 39 7.22 9.68 28.00
C ASP A 39 7.09 11.21 28.05
N ALA A 40 6.92 11.87 26.90
CA ALA A 40 6.73 13.32 26.85
C ALA A 40 5.47 13.78 27.61
N ILE A 41 4.34 13.08 27.42
CA ILE A 41 3.08 13.40 28.10
C ILE A 41 3.21 13.20 29.61
N VAL A 42 3.79 12.07 30.04
CA VAL A 42 4.00 11.79 31.47
C VAL A 42 4.97 12.80 32.10
N ARG A 43 6.08 13.13 31.43
CA ARG A 43 7.00 14.19 31.89
C ARG A 43 6.31 15.54 31.99
N GLY A 44 5.43 15.87 31.03
CA GLY A 44 4.63 17.09 31.07
C GLY A 44 3.73 17.14 32.31
N ALA A 45 3.03 16.05 32.62
CA ALA A 45 2.19 15.94 33.81
C ALA A 45 3.00 16.07 35.11
N LEU A 46 4.15 15.37 35.20
CA LEU A 46 5.06 15.47 36.34
C LEU A 46 5.62 16.90 36.49
N GLN A 47 6.00 17.54 35.39
CA GLN A 47 6.49 18.91 35.39
C GLN A 47 5.41 19.90 35.85
N ALA A 48 4.16 19.73 35.41
CA ALA A 48 3.05 20.53 35.88
C ALA A 48 2.83 20.38 37.39
N ASN A 49 2.88 19.14 37.91
CA ASN A 49 2.81 18.87 39.34
C ASN A 49 3.93 19.55 40.14
N ARG A 50 5.16 19.59 39.61
CA ARG A 50 6.27 20.34 40.23
C ARG A 50 5.98 21.83 40.31
N VAL A 51 5.48 22.42 39.21
CA VAL A 51 5.09 23.84 39.19
C VAL A 51 3.98 24.12 40.21
N LEU A 52 3.01 23.22 40.36
CA LEU A 52 1.96 23.34 41.38
C LEU A 52 2.53 23.35 42.82
N ARG A 53 3.54 22.52 43.12
CA ARG A 53 4.23 22.55 44.42
C ARG A 53 4.98 23.85 44.65
N GLN A 54 5.77 24.30 43.67
CA GLN A 54 6.52 25.57 43.76
C GLN A 54 5.60 26.77 43.99
N ARG A 55 4.38 26.72 43.44
CA ARG A 55 3.35 27.75 43.59
C ARG A 55 2.47 27.59 44.83
N LYS A 56 2.75 26.60 45.70
CA LYS A 56 1.94 26.28 46.90
C LYS A 56 0.47 25.95 46.59
N LEU A 57 0.23 25.31 45.45
CA LEU A 57 -1.09 24.86 44.99
C LEU A 57 -1.31 23.35 45.13
N TRP A 58 -0.29 22.61 45.54
CA TRP A 58 -0.31 21.15 45.67
C TRP A 58 -1.44 20.60 46.54
N ASP A 59 -1.79 21.31 47.61
CA ASP A 59 -2.88 20.89 48.52
C ASP A 59 -4.27 21.22 47.96
N ARG A 60 -4.33 21.97 46.85
CA ARG A 60 -5.58 22.40 46.20
C ARG A 60 -5.87 21.64 44.92
N VAL A 61 -4.85 21.30 44.14
CA VAL A 61 -5.01 20.61 42.85
C VAL A 61 -3.79 19.77 42.51
N ARG A 62 -4.01 18.59 41.92
CA ARG A 62 -2.95 17.68 41.44
C ARG A 62 -3.38 16.99 40.16
N ILE A 63 -2.43 16.71 39.27
CA ILE A 63 -2.62 15.73 38.20
C ILE A 63 -2.30 14.36 38.81
N ASP A 64 -3.35 13.59 39.05
CA ASP A 64 -3.31 12.33 39.78
C ASP A 64 -3.49 11.10 38.89
N ALA A 65 -4.01 11.27 37.67
CA ALA A 65 -4.07 10.21 36.68
C ALA A 65 -3.88 10.77 35.26
N VAL A 66 -3.24 9.96 34.42
CA VAL A 66 -3.13 10.15 32.98
C VAL A 66 -3.61 8.88 32.31
N GLU A 67 -4.62 9.00 31.46
CA GLU A 67 -5.14 7.90 30.67
C GLU A 67 -4.73 8.07 29.20
N PHE A 68 -4.24 7.01 28.57
CA PHE A 68 -3.98 6.99 27.13
C PHE A 68 -5.13 6.29 26.41
N ILE A 69 -5.75 6.96 25.44
CA ILE A 69 -6.85 6.43 24.63
C ILE A 69 -6.35 6.28 23.19
N GLU A 70 -6.52 5.08 22.64
CA GLU A 70 -6.19 4.77 21.25
C GLU A 70 -7.30 3.92 20.64
N CYS A 71 -7.61 4.16 19.35
CA CYS A 71 -8.72 3.48 18.68
C CYS A 71 -8.33 2.12 18.12
N TYR A 72 -7.05 1.92 17.78
CA TYR A 72 -6.52 0.67 17.23
C TYR A 72 -5.82 -0.18 18.29
N GLU A 73 -6.21 -1.45 18.37
CA GLU A 73 -5.69 -2.42 19.35
C GLU A 73 -4.15 -2.55 19.32
N ASP A 74 -3.51 -2.55 18.15
CA ASP A 74 -2.06 -2.69 18.00
C ASP A 74 -1.29 -1.51 18.63
N LYS A 75 -1.75 -0.28 18.38
CA LYS A 75 -1.16 0.93 18.97
C LYS A 75 -1.45 1.04 20.46
N ALA A 76 -2.62 0.57 20.90
CA ALA A 76 -2.96 0.49 22.31
C ALA A 76 -2.05 -0.51 23.06
N ILE A 77 -1.72 -1.66 22.44
CA ILE A 77 -0.77 -2.64 22.98
C ILE A 77 0.64 -2.06 23.02
N GLU A 78 1.09 -1.39 21.95
CA GLU A 78 2.40 -0.71 21.90
C GLU A 78 2.52 0.35 23.02
N ALA A 79 1.49 1.19 23.19
CA ALA A 79 1.42 2.17 24.26
C ALA A 79 1.40 1.51 25.64
N ALA A 80 0.69 0.41 25.83
CA ALA A 80 0.69 -0.32 27.10
C ALA A 80 2.09 -0.83 27.45
N HIS A 81 2.84 -1.35 26.49
CA HIS A 81 4.24 -1.73 26.70
C HIS A 81 5.14 -0.52 27.02
N ALA A 82 4.98 0.59 26.32
CA ALA A 82 5.70 1.83 26.61
C ALA A 82 5.43 2.33 28.03
N VAL A 83 4.17 2.33 28.46
CA VAL A 83 3.77 2.70 29.83
C VAL A 83 4.42 1.75 30.85
N GLN A 84 4.45 0.44 30.62
CA GLN A 84 5.12 -0.51 31.51
C GLN A 84 6.63 -0.25 31.62
N ARG A 85 7.31 0.18 30.54
CA ARG A 85 8.73 0.53 30.57
C ARG A 85 9.02 1.75 31.44
N LEU A 86 8.05 2.65 31.64
CA LEU A 86 8.23 3.80 32.54
C LEU A 86 8.52 3.38 33.98
N ARG A 87 8.14 2.17 34.41
CA ARG A 87 8.52 1.62 35.73
C ARG A 87 10.04 1.55 35.94
N ALA A 88 10.78 1.33 34.86
CA ALA A 88 12.24 1.26 34.91
C ALA A 88 12.89 2.66 34.89
N ASN A 89 12.14 3.69 34.47
CA ASN A 89 12.64 5.06 34.41
C ASN A 89 12.56 5.71 35.79
N ARG A 90 13.70 6.23 36.26
CA ARG A 90 13.73 7.13 37.42
C ARG A 90 13.52 8.55 36.94
N TYR A 91 12.36 9.12 37.21
CA TYR A 91 12.09 10.54 36.98
C TYR A 91 12.70 11.35 38.12
N TRP A 92 14.00 11.63 38.01
CA TRP A 92 14.69 12.43 39.01
C TRP A 92 14.13 13.86 39.05
N THR A 93 13.80 14.31 40.25
CA THR A 93 13.69 15.72 40.59
C THR A 93 14.54 15.94 41.82
N ASP A 94 15.22 17.08 41.90
CA ASP A 94 16.26 17.38 42.90
C ASP A 94 15.84 17.23 44.38
N GLU A 95 14.55 17.03 44.71
CA GLU A 95 14.07 16.86 46.10
C GLU A 95 13.01 15.75 46.33
N VAL A 96 12.40 15.13 45.30
CA VAL A 96 11.38 14.06 45.47
C VAL A 96 11.43 13.07 44.30
N VAL A 97 11.44 11.77 44.64
CA VAL A 97 11.20 10.67 43.70
C VAL A 97 9.69 10.52 43.53
N GLU A 98 9.17 10.78 42.34
CA GLU A 98 7.77 10.51 42.00
C GLU A 98 7.65 9.04 41.62
N GLU A 99 6.85 8.29 42.37
CA GLU A 99 6.49 6.92 42.00
C GLU A 99 5.24 6.95 41.13
N LEU A 100 5.32 6.32 39.96
CA LEU A 100 4.19 6.14 39.07
C LEU A 100 3.49 4.82 39.42
N ASP A 101 2.22 4.90 39.81
CA ASP A 101 1.36 3.73 39.82
C ASP A 101 0.90 3.44 38.38
N ILE A 102 1.18 2.24 37.91
CA ILE A 102 0.96 1.86 36.51
C ILE A 102 -0.05 0.73 36.45
N ALA A 103 -1.16 0.98 35.74
CA ALA A 103 -2.20 0.01 35.50
C ALA A 103 -1.63 -1.29 34.89
N PRO A 104 -2.02 -2.48 35.38
CA PRO A 104 -1.42 -3.74 34.96
C PRO A 104 -1.91 -4.21 33.58
N HIS A 105 -3.10 -3.79 33.15
CA HIS A 105 -3.76 -4.31 31.96
C HIS A 105 -4.39 -3.18 31.14
N LEU A 106 -4.36 -3.36 29.81
CA LEU A 106 -5.12 -2.55 28.88
C LEU A 106 -6.62 -2.81 29.08
N ARG A 107 -7.44 -1.76 28.94
CA ARG A 107 -8.90 -1.85 29.03
C ARG A 107 -9.52 -1.55 27.67
N THR A 108 -10.38 -2.43 27.20
CA THR A 108 -11.17 -2.20 25.98
C THR A 108 -12.45 -1.44 26.31
N ILE A 109 -12.76 -0.41 25.53
CA ILE A 109 -13.98 0.40 25.65
C ILE A 109 -14.78 0.37 24.34
N GLU A 110 -16.01 0.88 24.37
CA GLU A 110 -16.88 0.98 23.18
C GLU A 110 -16.21 1.82 22.09
N GLY A 111 -16.25 1.35 20.84
CA GLY A 111 -15.59 1.98 19.69
C GLY A 111 -14.16 1.50 19.41
N ALA A 112 -13.65 0.51 20.15
CA ALA A 112 -12.36 -0.12 19.86
C ALA A 112 -12.38 -0.87 18.52
N LEU A 113 -11.34 -0.65 17.70
CA LEU A 113 -11.12 -1.34 16.44
C LEU A 113 -10.07 -2.43 16.65
N TYR A 114 -10.39 -3.67 16.24
CA TYR A 114 -9.38 -4.73 16.10
C TYR A 114 -8.33 -4.26 15.10
N GLY A 115 -7.07 -4.62 15.40
CA GLY A 115 -5.86 -3.96 14.91
C GLY A 115 -5.86 -3.49 13.44
N ARG A 116 -5.02 -2.50 13.14
CA ARG A 116 -4.80 -2.07 11.76
C ARG A 116 -4.53 -3.30 10.87
N ARG A 117 -5.08 -3.34 9.64
CA ARG A 117 -4.50 -4.18 8.58
C ARG A 117 -3.00 -3.96 8.69
N VAL A 118 -2.23 -5.01 8.97
CA VAL A 118 -0.79 -4.94 9.27
C VAL A 118 -0.12 -3.97 8.30
N TYR A 119 0.09 -2.73 8.74
CA TYR A 119 0.87 -1.74 8.01
C TYR A 119 2.22 -1.73 8.71
N ARG A 120 3.05 -2.74 8.42
CA ARG A 120 4.52 -2.68 8.59
C ARG A 120 5.15 -1.54 7.75
N TYR A 121 4.31 -0.80 7.03
CA TYR A 121 4.56 0.35 6.19
C TYR A 121 4.74 1.67 6.94
N GLU A 122 4.39 1.79 8.24
CA GLU A 122 4.68 3.04 8.98
C GLU A 122 6.16 3.18 9.38
N GLU A 123 6.94 2.09 9.39
CA GLU A 123 8.39 2.16 9.66
C GLU A 123 9.23 2.32 8.38
N ALA A 124 8.68 2.07 7.20
CA ALA A 124 9.42 2.15 5.95
C ALA A 124 9.07 3.43 5.20
N TRP A 125 9.96 4.41 5.25
CA TRP A 125 9.90 5.62 4.43
C TRP A 125 9.76 5.25 2.93
N TRP A 126 8.60 5.51 2.35
CA TRP A 126 8.35 5.33 0.91
C TRP A 126 8.82 6.56 0.15
N ARG A 127 9.85 6.38 -0.67
CA ARG A 127 10.32 7.42 -1.57
C ARG A 127 9.41 7.49 -2.78
N ARG A 128 8.82 8.67 -2.99
CA ARG A 128 7.87 8.90 -4.09
C ARG A 128 8.60 9.50 -5.28
N LEU A 129 8.59 8.77 -6.39
CA LEU A 129 9.23 9.17 -7.63
C LEU A 129 8.17 9.20 -8.73
N GLN A 130 7.91 10.38 -9.28
CA GLN A 130 7.11 10.51 -10.48
C GLN A 130 8.00 10.39 -11.70
N ILE A 131 7.61 9.52 -12.63
CA ILE A 131 8.28 9.30 -13.90
C ILE A 131 7.25 9.52 -15.00
N SER A 132 7.60 10.33 -15.99
CA SER A 132 6.75 10.57 -17.15
C SER A 132 7.57 10.63 -18.43
N ALA A 133 6.96 10.29 -19.56
CA ALA A 133 7.57 10.48 -20.85
C ALA A 133 7.66 11.96 -21.22
N ILE A 134 8.71 12.32 -21.95
CA ILE A 134 8.85 13.62 -22.57
C ILE A 134 8.23 13.55 -23.96
N SER A 135 7.10 14.23 -24.16
CA SER A 135 6.47 14.33 -25.47
C SER A 135 7.29 15.21 -26.41
N SER A 136 7.25 14.91 -27.70
CA SER A 136 7.81 15.78 -28.74
C SER A 136 7.15 17.16 -28.77
N LYS A 137 5.91 17.27 -28.27
CA LYS A 137 5.21 18.55 -28.07
C LYS A 137 5.84 19.40 -26.96
N ASP A 138 6.30 18.77 -25.88
CA ASP A 138 6.88 19.45 -24.72
C ASP A 138 8.34 19.82 -24.96
N ASN A 139 9.09 18.97 -25.64
CA ASN A 139 10.48 19.23 -25.98
C ASN A 139 10.90 18.53 -27.30
N PRO A 140 10.90 19.24 -28.44
CA PRO A 140 11.20 18.65 -29.76
C PRO A 140 12.59 18.04 -29.87
N THR A 141 13.56 18.51 -29.07
CA THR A 141 14.94 18.01 -29.10
C THR A 141 15.15 16.78 -28.20
N LEU A 142 14.20 16.48 -27.31
CA LEU A 142 14.25 15.36 -26.36
C LEU A 142 13.11 14.35 -26.55
N ALA A 143 12.46 14.35 -27.72
CA ALA A 143 11.40 13.40 -28.04
C ALA A 143 11.88 11.95 -27.82
N GLY A 144 11.38 11.31 -26.75
CA GLY A 144 11.77 9.96 -26.35
C GLY A 144 12.58 9.84 -25.05
N GLY A 145 12.75 10.94 -24.29
CA GLY A 145 13.31 10.91 -22.93
C GLY A 145 12.28 10.65 -21.83
N LEU A 146 12.78 10.45 -20.61
CA LEU A 146 12.01 10.34 -19.38
C LEU A 146 12.31 11.52 -18.45
N LYS A 147 11.27 12.03 -17.80
CA LYS A 147 11.32 13.05 -16.77
C LYS A 147 11.10 12.39 -15.41
N TYR A 148 11.96 12.73 -14.46
CA TYR A 148 11.92 12.24 -13.09
C TYR A 148 11.70 13.40 -12.12
N VAL A 149 10.75 13.24 -11.19
CA VAL A 149 10.47 14.22 -10.13
C VAL A 149 10.40 13.47 -8.80
N ALA A 150 11.35 13.76 -7.91
CA ALA A 150 11.29 13.27 -6.53
C ALA A 150 10.31 14.13 -5.73
N LEU A 151 9.28 13.50 -5.14
CA LEU A 151 8.23 14.18 -4.38
C LEU A 151 8.43 14.10 -2.87
N THR A 152 9.39 13.30 -2.40
CA THR A 152 9.79 13.14 -1.01
C THR A 152 11.28 13.52 -0.83
N ASP A 153 11.76 13.52 0.41
CA ASP A 153 13.18 13.73 0.82
C ASP A 153 13.72 15.17 0.75
N ARG A 154 13.18 16.04 -0.11
CA ARG A 154 13.61 17.45 -0.19
C ARG A 154 12.42 18.40 -0.22
N ALA A 155 12.60 19.58 0.39
CA ALA A 155 11.61 20.67 0.31
C ALA A 155 11.42 21.22 -1.12
N ARG A 156 12.35 20.88 -2.04
CA ARG A 156 12.30 21.25 -3.46
C ARG A 156 12.08 19.99 -4.30
N ALA A 157 11.06 20.00 -5.14
CA ALA A 157 10.89 19.02 -6.21
C ALA A 157 11.96 19.27 -7.28
N GLU A 158 13.02 18.47 -7.28
CA GLU A 158 14.05 18.52 -8.31
C GLU A 158 13.63 17.71 -9.52
N GLU A 159 13.70 18.33 -10.69
CA GLU A 159 13.41 17.72 -11.98
C GLU A 159 14.71 17.23 -12.63
N THR A 160 14.74 15.95 -13.01
CA THR A 160 15.84 15.35 -13.76
C THR A 160 15.32 14.82 -15.09
N LEU A 161 15.93 15.23 -16.19
CA LEU A 161 15.63 14.74 -17.53
C LEU A 161 16.68 13.72 -17.94
N GLN A 162 16.24 12.55 -18.39
CA GLN A 162 17.07 11.52 -18.96
C GLN A 162 16.68 11.33 -20.43
N VAL A 163 17.61 11.57 -21.33
CA VAL A 163 17.40 11.24 -22.74
C VAL A 163 17.61 9.75 -22.92
N THR A 164 16.60 9.06 -23.41
CA THR A 164 16.64 7.61 -23.60
C THR A 164 16.53 7.27 -25.08
N GLN A 165 17.34 6.32 -25.55
CA GLN A 165 17.14 5.74 -26.89
C GLN A 165 16.07 4.66 -26.79
N ARG A 166 14.81 5.07 -26.94
CA ARG A 166 13.64 4.21 -26.73
C ARG A 166 13.73 2.86 -27.45
N LYS A 167 14.05 2.88 -28.75
CA LYS A 167 14.19 1.64 -29.55
C LYS A 167 15.19 0.63 -28.96
N LEU A 168 16.27 1.12 -28.36
CA LEU A 168 17.27 0.25 -27.72
C LEU A 168 16.70 -0.39 -26.44
N ILE A 169 15.98 0.39 -25.64
CA ILE A 169 15.33 -0.10 -24.42
C ILE A 169 14.27 -1.15 -24.78
N ASP A 170 13.45 -0.87 -25.78
CA ASP A 170 12.41 -1.79 -26.24
C ASP A 170 13.02 -3.12 -26.73
N GLU A 171 14.14 -3.08 -27.46
CA GLU A 171 14.87 -4.29 -27.88
C GLU A 171 15.43 -5.08 -26.69
N ILE A 172 15.93 -4.40 -25.65
CA ILE A 172 16.41 -5.07 -24.44
C ILE A 172 15.26 -5.74 -23.69
N VAL A 173 14.10 -5.07 -23.58
CA VAL A 173 12.90 -5.63 -22.95
C VAL A 173 12.40 -6.84 -23.73
N ASP A 174 12.32 -6.76 -25.06
CA ASP A 174 11.89 -7.87 -25.92
C ASP A 174 12.83 -9.09 -25.79
N ARG A 175 14.14 -8.87 -25.77
CA ARG A 175 15.12 -9.94 -25.51
C ARG A 175 14.97 -10.52 -24.11
N ALA A 176 14.73 -9.70 -23.09
CA ALA A 176 14.56 -10.18 -21.72
C ALA A 176 13.34 -11.11 -21.57
N ILE A 177 12.29 -10.90 -22.36
CA ILE A 177 11.11 -11.77 -22.41
C ILE A 177 11.45 -13.16 -22.99
N HIS A 178 12.33 -13.22 -23.99
CA HIS A 178 12.64 -14.45 -24.73
C HIS A 178 13.93 -15.17 -24.27
N GLU A 179 14.81 -14.50 -23.52
CA GLU A 179 16.13 -14.99 -23.12
C GLU A 179 16.32 -14.99 -21.58
N PRO A 180 15.60 -15.84 -20.82
CA PRO A 180 15.67 -15.84 -19.35
C PRO A 180 17.08 -16.10 -18.80
N ASN A 181 17.93 -16.82 -19.54
CA ASN A 181 19.32 -17.10 -19.16
C ASN A 181 20.22 -15.85 -19.13
N ARG A 182 19.80 -14.73 -19.75
CA ARG A 182 20.55 -13.46 -19.79
C ARG A 182 19.90 -12.36 -18.94
N LEU A 183 18.88 -12.70 -18.16
CA LEU A 183 18.06 -11.71 -17.46
C LEU A 183 18.87 -10.81 -16.52
N SER A 184 19.87 -11.35 -15.82
CA SER A 184 20.73 -10.58 -14.92
C SER A 184 21.53 -9.47 -15.64
N ASP A 185 22.12 -9.78 -16.80
CA ASP A 185 22.89 -8.79 -17.57
C ASP A 185 21.99 -7.72 -18.21
N LEU A 186 20.83 -8.13 -18.71
CA LEU A 186 19.88 -7.21 -19.35
C LEU A 186 19.23 -6.27 -18.34
N THR A 187 18.89 -6.74 -17.15
CA THR A 187 18.27 -5.93 -16.08
C THR A 187 19.22 -4.86 -15.52
N VAL A 188 20.51 -5.18 -15.40
CA VAL A 188 21.55 -4.18 -15.09
C VAL A 188 21.68 -3.16 -16.20
N THR A 189 21.70 -3.61 -17.44
CA THR A 189 21.81 -2.70 -18.60
C THR A 189 20.61 -1.76 -18.65
N LEU A 190 19.39 -2.25 -18.39
CA LEU A 190 18.19 -1.43 -18.28
C LEU A 190 18.32 -0.40 -17.15
N PHE A 191 18.81 -0.79 -15.98
CA PHE A 191 19.01 0.13 -14.86
C PHE A 191 19.97 1.27 -15.26
N GLU A 192 21.09 0.94 -15.89
CA GLU A 192 22.10 1.92 -16.30
C GLU A 192 21.59 2.93 -17.34
N LEU A 193 20.67 2.51 -18.22
CA LEU A 193 20.09 3.33 -19.28
C LEU A 193 18.87 4.15 -18.82
N LEU A 194 17.99 3.56 -18.02
CA LEU A 194 16.75 4.19 -17.57
C LEU A 194 17.01 5.15 -16.41
N VAL A 195 17.79 4.75 -15.41
CA VAL A 195 17.98 5.53 -14.18
C VAL A 195 19.06 6.62 -14.40
N PRO A 196 18.74 7.91 -14.21
CA PRO A 196 19.73 8.98 -14.34
C PRO A 196 20.88 8.82 -13.34
N ASN A 197 22.12 9.14 -13.75
CA ASN A 197 23.31 9.03 -12.89
C ASN A 197 23.19 9.74 -11.53
N ARG A 198 22.43 10.84 -11.47
CA ARG A 198 22.18 11.57 -10.21
C ARG A 198 21.27 10.82 -9.24
N LEU A 199 20.42 9.93 -9.74
CA LEU A 199 19.50 9.12 -8.93
C LEU A 199 20.10 7.75 -8.57
N LYS A 200 21.18 7.30 -9.22
CA LYS A 200 21.82 6.00 -8.91
C LYS A 200 22.29 5.87 -7.46
N PRO A 201 22.98 6.87 -6.85
CA PRO A 201 23.37 6.77 -5.43
C PRO A 201 22.16 6.68 -4.49
N VAL A 202 21.05 7.30 -4.89
CA VAL A 202 19.79 7.36 -4.13
C VAL A 202 19.01 6.05 -4.28
N ALA A 203 19.10 5.38 -5.44
CA ALA A 203 18.54 4.05 -5.67
C ALA A 203 19.30 2.94 -4.91
N GLN A 204 20.55 3.18 -4.53
CA GLN A 204 21.35 2.28 -3.69
C GLN A 204 20.96 2.35 -2.20
N GLU A 205 20.25 3.40 -1.79
CA GLU A 205 19.63 3.44 -0.46
C GLU A 205 18.47 2.45 -0.50
N VAL A 206 18.56 1.34 0.25
CA VAL A 206 17.56 0.26 0.31
C VAL A 206 16.29 0.80 0.99
N VAL A 207 15.50 1.58 0.24
CA VAL A 207 14.25 2.20 0.67
C VAL A 207 13.12 1.78 -0.27
N ASN A 208 11.90 1.67 0.27
CA ASN A 208 10.75 1.33 -0.54
C ASN A 208 10.41 2.46 -1.53
N LEU A 209 9.96 2.09 -2.74
CA LEU A 209 9.69 3.01 -3.84
C LEU A 209 8.20 3.04 -4.20
N GLN A 210 7.61 4.23 -4.20
CA GLN A 210 6.33 4.49 -4.85
C GLN A 210 6.58 5.18 -6.19
N LEU A 211 6.37 4.46 -7.28
CA LEU A 211 6.53 4.94 -8.64
C LEU A 211 5.20 5.47 -9.15
N ILE A 212 5.15 6.77 -9.42
CA ILE A 212 3.98 7.42 -10.03
C ILE A 212 4.26 7.53 -11.52
N LEU A 213 3.57 6.70 -12.31
CA LEU A 213 3.91 6.44 -13.71
C LEU A 213 2.78 6.92 -14.62
N ASP A 214 3.12 7.67 -15.66
CA ASP A 214 2.19 7.81 -16.78
C ASP A 214 2.11 6.53 -17.61
N ARG A 215 1.18 6.52 -18.59
CA ARG A 215 0.97 5.39 -19.49
C ARG A 215 2.27 4.92 -20.15
N HIS A 216 3.14 5.84 -20.57
CA HIS A 216 4.35 5.50 -21.31
C HIS A 216 5.44 4.93 -20.40
N SER A 217 5.74 5.58 -19.28
CA SER A 217 6.74 5.11 -18.33
C SER A 217 6.34 3.79 -17.65
N ALA A 218 5.04 3.48 -17.55
CA ALA A 218 4.55 2.24 -16.97
C ALA A 218 4.94 0.97 -17.76
N GLN A 219 5.29 1.08 -19.04
CA GLN A 219 5.66 -0.09 -19.86
C GLN A 219 6.98 -0.74 -19.43
N TYR A 220 7.86 0.01 -18.77
CA TYR A 220 9.18 -0.50 -18.39
C TYR A 220 9.10 -1.36 -17.12
N PRO A 221 9.88 -2.44 -17.00
CA PRO A 221 9.85 -3.34 -15.86
C PRO A 221 10.72 -2.79 -14.72
N TRP A 222 10.29 -1.68 -14.10
CA TRP A 222 11.02 -1.00 -13.01
C TRP A 222 11.43 -1.92 -11.87
N GLU A 223 10.58 -2.90 -11.56
CA GLU A 223 10.75 -3.93 -10.54
C GLU A 223 11.90 -4.89 -10.85
N LEU A 224 12.16 -5.13 -12.14
CA LEU A 224 13.20 -6.04 -12.59
C LEU A 224 14.55 -5.37 -12.73
N LEU A 225 14.64 -4.04 -12.64
CA LEU A 225 15.93 -3.36 -12.69
C LEU A 225 16.84 -3.89 -11.59
N ALA A 226 18.13 -4.02 -11.89
CA ALA A 226 19.09 -4.58 -10.96
C ALA A 226 20.37 -3.72 -10.93
N MET A 227 21.00 -3.65 -9.76
CA MET A 227 22.27 -2.95 -9.59
C MET A 227 23.39 -3.98 -9.49
N ARG A 228 24.58 -3.64 -10.00
CA ARG A 228 25.77 -4.47 -9.75
C ARG A 228 26.19 -4.34 -8.30
N SER A 229 26.04 -5.41 -7.52
CA SER A 229 26.63 -5.49 -6.19
C SER A 229 28.16 -5.60 -6.28
N ARG A 230 28.85 -5.19 -5.22
CA ARG A 230 30.32 -5.32 -5.09
C ARG A 230 30.79 -6.77 -5.16
N ASP A 231 29.93 -7.69 -4.75
CA ASP A 231 30.20 -9.14 -4.73
C ASP A 231 29.83 -9.83 -6.06
N GLY A 232 29.46 -9.06 -7.09
CA GLY A 232 29.12 -9.56 -8.42
C GLY A 232 27.72 -10.19 -8.54
N GLN A 233 27.00 -10.35 -7.43
CA GLN A 233 25.60 -10.76 -7.43
C GLN A 233 24.72 -9.62 -7.94
N THR A 234 23.63 -9.98 -8.63
CA THR A 234 22.72 -9.05 -9.27
C THR A 234 21.30 -9.58 -9.04
N GLU A 235 20.59 -8.94 -8.12
CA GLU A 235 19.21 -9.28 -7.79
C GLU A 235 18.27 -8.16 -8.26
N PRO A 236 17.05 -8.48 -8.71
CA PRO A 236 16.05 -7.48 -9.05
C PRO A 236 15.66 -6.62 -7.84
N LEU A 237 15.42 -5.32 -8.04
CA LEU A 237 15.02 -4.40 -6.98
C LEU A 237 13.80 -4.89 -6.19
N ALA A 238 12.82 -5.51 -6.85
CA ALA A 238 11.62 -6.03 -6.18
C ALA A 238 11.88 -7.14 -5.15
N THR A 239 13.07 -7.74 -5.15
CA THR A 239 13.49 -8.72 -4.13
C THR A 239 14.17 -8.07 -2.93
N GLU A 240 14.69 -6.85 -3.10
CA GLU A 240 15.45 -6.12 -2.09
C GLU A 240 14.60 -5.05 -1.37
N ILE A 241 13.65 -4.44 -2.09
CA ILE A 241 12.82 -3.34 -1.60
C ILE A 241 11.34 -3.52 -1.99
N GLY A 242 10.44 -2.91 -1.22
CA GLY A 242 9.04 -2.80 -1.59
C GLY A 242 8.86 -1.79 -2.73
N ILE A 243 8.14 -2.19 -3.79
CA ILE A 243 7.83 -1.33 -4.93
C ILE A 243 6.32 -1.26 -5.13
N LEU A 244 5.80 -0.05 -5.30
CA LEU A 244 4.39 0.21 -5.61
C LEU A 244 4.28 1.06 -6.86
N ARG A 245 3.47 0.62 -7.82
CA ARG A 245 3.07 1.42 -8.98
C ARG A 245 1.78 2.18 -8.68
N GLN A 246 1.78 3.47 -8.97
CA GLN A 246 0.60 4.31 -9.02
C GLN A 246 0.50 4.89 -10.43
N LEU A 247 -0.47 4.42 -11.21
CA LEU A 247 -0.66 4.93 -12.56
C LEU A 247 -1.38 6.28 -12.52
N VAL A 248 -0.88 7.25 -13.27
CA VAL A 248 -1.55 8.53 -13.50
C VAL A 248 -2.67 8.28 -14.52
N THR A 249 -3.90 8.21 -14.03
CA THR A 249 -5.10 8.07 -14.86
C THR A 249 -5.85 9.39 -14.93
N GLN A 250 -6.59 9.62 -16.02
CA GLN A 250 -7.62 10.65 -16.05
C GLN A 250 -8.71 10.31 -15.02
N PRO A 251 -9.41 11.30 -14.44
CA PRO A 251 -10.38 11.04 -13.39
C PRO A 251 -11.47 10.09 -13.91
N SER A 252 -11.56 8.90 -13.31
CA SER A 252 -12.68 7.99 -13.50
C SER A 252 -13.38 7.76 -12.17
N ARG A 253 -14.72 7.90 -12.21
CA ARG A 253 -15.71 7.73 -11.13
C ARG A 253 -15.53 8.62 -9.89
N GLU A 254 -16.52 9.48 -9.63
CA GLU A 254 -16.50 10.42 -8.48
C GLU A 254 -16.65 9.73 -7.11
N ARG A 255 -17.14 8.48 -7.05
CA ARG A 255 -17.37 7.76 -5.79
C ARG A 255 -17.13 6.26 -5.95
N VAL A 256 -16.11 5.77 -5.24
CA VAL A 256 -15.79 4.35 -5.10
C VAL A 256 -16.47 3.83 -3.83
N GLU A 257 -17.36 2.84 -3.97
CA GLU A 257 -17.91 2.12 -2.81
C GLU A 257 -17.05 0.89 -2.55
N ALA A 258 -16.47 0.83 -1.35
CA ALA A 258 -15.71 -0.33 -0.90
C ALA A 258 -16.66 -1.44 -0.42
N PRO A 259 -16.38 -2.70 -0.77
CA PRO A 259 -17.14 -3.85 -0.31
C PRO A 259 -17.08 -3.99 1.23
N ARG A 260 -18.20 -4.37 1.85
CA ARG A 260 -18.34 -4.52 3.31
C ARG A 260 -18.24 -5.98 3.78
N GLY A 261 -18.77 -6.92 3.00
CA GLY A 261 -18.74 -8.36 3.30
C GLY A 261 -17.44 -9.06 2.89
N ASN A 262 -17.19 -10.26 3.42
CA ASN A 262 -16.00 -11.08 3.09
C ASN A 262 -16.22 -11.97 1.86
N PHE A 263 -16.65 -11.42 0.74
CA PHE A 263 -16.84 -12.20 -0.48
C PHE A 263 -15.57 -12.20 -1.34
N ALA A 264 -15.25 -13.34 -1.94
CA ALA A 264 -14.17 -13.44 -2.92
C ALA A 264 -14.65 -14.14 -4.19
N MET A 265 -14.39 -13.54 -5.35
CA MET A 265 -14.66 -14.11 -6.67
C MET A 265 -13.42 -14.79 -7.21
N ILE A 266 -13.56 -16.04 -7.67
CA ILE A 266 -12.46 -16.85 -8.18
C ILE A 266 -12.88 -17.38 -9.55
N ILE A 267 -12.13 -16.99 -10.59
CA ILE A 267 -12.30 -17.48 -11.96
C ILE A 267 -11.04 -18.25 -12.33
N GLY A 268 -11.16 -19.53 -12.68
CA GLY A 268 -10.04 -20.36 -13.10
C GLY A 268 -10.39 -21.26 -14.29
N ASP A 269 -9.55 -21.25 -15.31
CA ASP A 269 -9.70 -22.12 -16.50
C ASP A 269 -11.15 -22.12 -17.07
N PRO A 270 -11.71 -20.97 -17.53
CA PRO A 270 -13.06 -20.92 -18.10
C PRO A 270 -13.31 -21.97 -19.18
N ASP A 271 -14.57 -22.42 -19.35
CA ASP A 271 -14.94 -23.30 -20.47
C ASP A 271 -14.97 -22.50 -21.78
N LEU A 272 -14.00 -22.79 -22.64
CA LEU A 272 -13.80 -22.09 -23.92
C LEU A 272 -14.56 -22.74 -25.08
N GLY A 273 -15.41 -23.73 -24.83
CA GLY A 273 -16.27 -24.33 -25.86
C GLY A 273 -15.52 -25.11 -26.95
N ASN A 274 -14.33 -25.64 -26.63
CA ASN A 274 -13.40 -26.27 -27.57
C ASN A 274 -12.91 -25.33 -28.71
N ASP A 275 -12.76 -24.04 -28.42
CA ASP A 275 -12.11 -23.11 -29.33
C ASP A 275 -10.70 -23.62 -29.72
N PRO A 276 -10.41 -23.83 -31.03
CA PRO A 276 -9.11 -24.33 -31.47
C PRO A 276 -7.96 -23.36 -31.20
N ALA A 277 -8.23 -22.08 -30.94
CA ALA A 277 -7.22 -21.08 -30.62
C ALA A 277 -6.68 -21.21 -29.19
N TYR A 278 -7.45 -21.79 -28.26
CA TYR A 278 -7.13 -21.80 -26.84
C TYR A 278 -7.29 -23.19 -26.22
N ALA A 279 -6.18 -23.77 -25.76
CA ALA A 279 -6.20 -25.01 -24.98
C ALA A 279 -6.63 -24.75 -23.54
N GLN A 280 -7.32 -25.70 -22.91
CA GLN A 280 -7.63 -25.64 -21.48
C GLN A 280 -6.35 -25.64 -20.62
N LEU A 281 -6.32 -24.81 -19.58
CA LEU A 281 -5.20 -24.55 -18.70
C LEU A 281 -5.40 -25.27 -17.36
N ALA A 282 -5.06 -26.56 -17.32
CA ALA A 282 -5.18 -27.34 -16.09
C ALA A 282 -4.42 -26.76 -14.88
N GLY A 283 -3.38 -25.94 -15.12
CA GLY A 283 -2.70 -25.16 -14.08
C GLY A 283 -3.59 -24.09 -13.46
N ALA A 284 -4.31 -23.31 -14.26
CA ALA A 284 -5.24 -22.28 -13.80
C ALA A 284 -6.41 -22.87 -13.00
N ALA A 285 -6.91 -24.04 -13.40
CA ALA A 285 -7.94 -24.76 -12.62
C ALA A 285 -7.42 -25.19 -11.24
N LYS A 286 -6.18 -25.71 -11.17
CA LYS A 286 -5.54 -26.11 -9.91
C LYS A 286 -5.27 -24.91 -9.01
N GLU A 287 -4.82 -23.80 -9.59
CA GLU A 287 -4.60 -22.54 -8.89
C GLU A 287 -5.89 -22.02 -8.26
N ALA A 288 -6.97 -21.92 -9.05
CA ALA A 288 -8.27 -21.47 -8.55
C ALA A 288 -8.81 -22.37 -7.41
N ALA A 289 -8.67 -23.70 -7.53
CA ALA A 289 -9.07 -24.62 -6.46
C ALA A 289 -8.21 -24.46 -5.19
N ALA A 290 -6.92 -24.15 -5.32
CA ALA A 290 -6.05 -23.88 -4.19
C ALA A 290 -6.39 -22.55 -3.50
N ILE A 291 -6.71 -21.52 -4.30
CA ILE A 291 -7.15 -20.20 -3.81
C ILE A 291 -8.52 -20.29 -3.13
N GLU A 292 -9.46 -21.08 -3.67
CA GLU A 292 -10.76 -21.33 -3.05
C GLU A 292 -10.58 -21.88 -1.63
N LYS A 293 -9.78 -22.93 -1.49
CA LYS A 293 -9.48 -23.52 -0.17
C LYS A 293 -8.82 -22.50 0.75
N LEU A 294 -7.80 -21.79 0.27
CA LEU A 294 -7.09 -20.80 1.05
C LEU A 294 -8.04 -19.71 1.58
N LEU A 295 -8.85 -19.12 0.71
CA LEU A 295 -9.75 -18.03 1.09
C LEU A 295 -10.87 -18.52 2.01
N ALA A 296 -11.38 -19.73 1.81
CA ALA A 296 -12.32 -20.36 2.74
C ALA A 296 -11.70 -20.53 4.14
N ASP A 297 -10.45 -20.98 4.24
CA ASP A 297 -9.71 -21.13 5.52
C ASP A 297 -9.55 -19.79 6.26
N TYR A 298 -9.59 -18.65 5.53
CA TYR A 298 -9.56 -17.29 6.07
C TYR A 298 -10.93 -16.62 6.18
N ASN A 299 -12.03 -17.39 6.21
CA ASN A 299 -13.41 -16.92 6.38
C ASN A 299 -13.91 -15.98 5.26
N PHE A 300 -13.45 -16.17 4.03
CA PHE A 300 -14.12 -15.60 2.85
C PHE A 300 -15.23 -16.53 2.36
N ASP A 301 -16.35 -15.95 1.95
CA ASP A 301 -17.38 -16.68 1.21
C ASP A 301 -16.97 -16.79 -0.26
N VAL A 302 -16.67 -18.03 -0.64
CA VAL A 302 -16.26 -18.46 -1.99
C VAL A 302 -17.25 -19.46 -2.60
N SER A 303 -18.27 -19.87 -1.84
CA SER A 303 -19.11 -21.05 -2.14
C SER A 303 -19.99 -20.87 -3.38
N GLN A 304 -20.42 -19.64 -3.65
CA GLN A 304 -21.24 -19.26 -4.81
C GLN A 304 -20.45 -18.42 -5.82
N SER A 305 -19.17 -18.14 -5.57
CA SER A 305 -18.34 -17.22 -6.34
C SER A 305 -17.05 -17.84 -6.87
N THR A 306 -16.90 -19.16 -6.74
CA THR A 306 -15.87 -19.93 -7.44
C THR A 306 -16.41 -20.49 -8.74
N SER A 307 -15.72 -20.17 -9.84
CA SER A 307 -16.02 -20.62 -11.20
C SER A 307 -14.78 -21.29 -11.80
N ILE A 308 -14.81 -22.61 -11.88
CA ILE A 308 -13.75 -23.42 -12.49
C ILE A 308 -14.35 -24.18 -13.67
N ARG A 309 -13.84 -23.95 -14.89
CA ARG A 309 -14.39 -24.55 -16.12
C ARG A 309 -15.89 -24.34 -16.31
N GLU A 310 -16.39 -23.18 -15.87
CA GLU A 310 -17.75 -22.76 -16.17
C GLU A 310 -17.81 -21.93 -17.45
N LYS A 311 -19.01 -21.85 -18.00
CA LYS A 311 -19.28 -21.08 -19.22
C LYS A 311 -19.34 -19.59 -18.91
N ALA A 312 -19.04 -18.77 -19.91
CA ALA A 312 -19.04 -17.30 -19.82
C ALA A 312 -20.26 -16.71 -19.10
N LEU A 313 -21.48 -17.19 -19.39
CA LEU A 313 -22.70 -16.65 -18.78
C LEU A 313 -22.74 -16.87 -17.26
N ASP A 314 -22.32 -18.03 -16.78
CA ASP A 314 -22.30 -18.34 -15.35
C ASP A 314 -21.20 -17.53 -14.65
N ILE A 315 -20.03 -17.37 -15.28
CA ILE A 315 -18.94 -16.50 -14.81
C ILE A 315 -19.45 -15.08 -14.60
N VAL A 316 -20.08 -14.48 -15.62
CA VAL A 316 -20.59 -13.10 -15.56
C VAL A 316 -21.69 -12.98 -14.51
N ARG A 317 -22.62 -13.93 -14.43
CA ARG A 317 -23.67 -13.92 -13.40
C ARG A 317 -23.07 -13.91 -11.99
N ARG A 318 -22.07 -14.76 -11.73
CA ARG A 318 -21.37 -14.81 -10.44
C ARG A 318 -20.61 -13.52 -10.17
N LEU A 319 -19.92 -12.96 -11.16
CA LEU A 319 -19.15 -11.71 -11.03
C LEU A 319 -20.01 -10.51 -10.56
N PHE A 320 -21.28 -10.47 -10.97
CA PHE A 320 -22.22 -9.41 -10.56
C PHE A 320 -23.11 -9.77 -9.36
N ALA A 321 -22.92 -10.94 -8.75
CA ALA A 321 -23.82 -11.42 -7.70
C ALA A 321 -23.57 -10.79 -6.32
N ASN A 322 -22.33 -10.40 -6.00
CA ASN A 322 -21.94 -9.94 -4.67
C ASN A 322 -20.91 -8.80 -4.71
N GLU A 323 -20.69 -8.18 -3.55
CA GLU A 323 -19.66 -7.18 -3.31
C GLU A 323 -18.29 -7.84 -2.99
N TYR A 324 -17.56 -8.24 -4.02
CA TYR A 324 -16.30 -8.95 -3.86
C TYR A 324 -15.18 -8.06 -3.33
N ARG A 325 -14.57 -8.45 -2.20
CA ARG A 325 -13.34 -7.86 -1.66
C ARG A 325 -12.11 -8.30 -2.43
N ILE A 326 -12.08 -9.56 -2.85
CA ILE A 326 -10.99 -10.15 -3.63
C ILE A 326 -11.55 -10.66 -4.95
N LEU A 327 -10.89 -10.34 -6.05
CA LEU A 327 -11.15 -10.90 -7.37
C LEU A 327 -9.90 -11.61 -7.86
N HIS A 328 -9.98 -12.93 -8.03
CA HIS A 328 -8.92 -13.75 -8.60
C HIS A 328 -9.35 -14.24 -9.99
N ILE A 329 -8.48 -14.07 -10.97
CA ILE A 329 -8.72 -14.51 -12.35
C ILE A 329 -7.47 -15.20 -12.89
N ALA A 330 -7.60 -16.46 -13.29
CA ALA A 330 -6.56 -17.25 -13.94
C ALA A 330 -7.07 -17.85 -15.25
N GLY A 331 -6.44 -17.50 -16.37
CA GLY A 331 -6.90 -17.92 -17.71
C GLY A 331 -6.06 -17.37 -18.86
N HIS A 332 -6.55 -17.52 -20.09
CA HIS A 332 -5.92 -16.88 -21.24
C HIS A 332 -6.21 -15.39 -21.26
N GLY A 333 -5.19 -14.59 -21.57
CA GLY A 333 -5.30 -13.15 -21.75
C GLY A 333 -5.00 -12.81 -23.20
N VAL A 334 -5.82 -11.94 -23.77
CA VAL A 334 -5.68 -11.49 -25.16
C VAL A 334 -5.51 -9.98 -25.16
N TYR A 335 -4.56 -9.54 -25.97
CA TYR A 335 -4.31 -8.14 -26.22
C TYR A 335 -4.58 -7.83 -27.68
N ASP A 336 -5.50 -6.89 -27.92
CA ASP A 336 -5.83 -6.39 -29.25
C ASP A 336 -5.24 -4.98 -29.44
N PRO A 337 -4.11 -4.83 -30.15
CA PRO A 337 -3.50 -3.52 -30.37
C PRO A 337 -4.34 -2.62 -31.30
N ALA A 338 -5.20 -3.19 -32.16
CA ALA A 338 -6.04 -2.41 -33.05
C ALA A 338 -7.26 -1.84 -32.31
N THR A 339 -7.71 -2.52 -31.26
CA THR A 339 -8.85 -2.11 -30.44
C THR A 339 -8.59 -2.50 -28.98
N PRO A 340 -7.76 -1.73 -28.24
CA PRO A 340 -7.30 -2.07 -26.89
C PRO A 340 -8.43 -2.35 -25.89
N GLU A 341 -9.58 -1.72 -26.06
CA GLU A 341 -10.79 -1.93 -25.25
C GLU A 341 -11.37 -3.35 -25.36
N ASN A 342 -11.06 -4.10 -26.43
CA ASN A 342 -11.44 -5.50 -26.58
C ASN A 342 -10.45 -6.46 -25.89
N SER A 343 -9.37 -5.94 -25.30
CA SER A 343 -8.40 -6.75 -24.58
C SER A 343 -9.00 -7.25 -23.26
N GLY A 344 -8.75 -8.51 -22.92
CA GLY A 344 -9.36 -9.11 -21.75
C GLY A 344 -9.02 -10.58 -21.56
N VAL A 345 -9.67 -11.18 -20.57
CA VAL A 345 -9.54 -12.61 -20.26
C VAL A 345 -10.52 -13.40 -21.11
N VAL A 346 -10.06 -14.43 -21.80
CA VAL A 346 -10.94 -15.30 -22.59
C VAL A 346 -11.79 -16.13 -21.64
N ILE A 347 -13.12 -15.96 -21.71
CA ILE A 347 -14.08 -16.69 -20.86
C ILE A 347 -15.04 -17.58 -21.67
N GLY A 348 -14.93 -17.56 -22.99
CA GLY A 348 -15.72 -18.37 -23.92
C GLY A 348 -15.32 -18.12 -25.37
N GLN A 349 -15.91 -18.85 -26.31
CA GLN A 349 -15.63 -18.70 -27.74
C GLN A 349 -16.03 -17.31 -28.25
N GLY A 350 -15.04 -16.45 -28.50
CA GLY A 350 -15.25 -15.05 -28.87
C GLY A 350 -15.84 -14.17 -27.75
N ILE A 351 -15.76 -14.62 -26.49
CA ILE A 351 -16.27 -13.89 -25.33
C ILE A 351 -15.10 -13.59 -24.39
N PHE A 352 -14.96 -12.31 -24.05
CA PHE A 352 -13.88 -11.80 -23.22
C PHE A 352 -14.44 -11.09 -21.99
N LEU A 353 -13.78 -11.23 -20.86
CA LEU A 353 -13.96 -10.37 -19.70
C LEU A 353 -12.97 -9.20 -19.83
N THR A 354 -13.49 -8.04 -20.20
CA THR A 354 -12.70 -6.82 -20.51
C THR A 354 -12.76 -5.82 -19.36
N ALA A 355 -12.05 -4.69 -19.51
CA ALA A 355 -12.18 -3.57 -18.59
C ALA A 355 -13.62 -3.04 -18.49
N ALA A 356 -14.42 -3.15 -19.58
CA ALA A 356 -15.80 -2.66 -19.60
C ALA A 356 -16.69 -3.39 -18.58
N GLU A 357 -16.61 -4.72 -18.49
CA GLU A 357 -17.38 -5.47 -17.49
C GLU A 357 -16.95 -5.13 -16.05
N ILE A 358 -15.64 -4.94 -15.83
CA ILE A 358 -15.10 -4.59 -14.50
C ILE A 358 -15.54 -3.17 -14.08
N GLU A 359 -15.60 -2.23 -15.02
CA GLU A 359 -16.09 -0.86 -14.77
C GLU A 359 -17.56 -0.82 -14.35
N GLN A 360 -18.37 -1.79 -14.79
CA GLN A 360 -19.78 -1.90 -14.39
C GLN A 360 -19.98 -2.45 -12.98
N LEU A 361 -18.93 -2.90 -12.28
CA LEU A 361 -19.06 -3.35 -10.90
C LEU A 361 -19.54 -2.22 -10.00
N THR A 362 -20.54 -2.51 -9.17
CA THR A 362 -21.05 -1.53 -8.19
C THR A 362 -20.02 -1.29 -7.08
N TYR A 363 -19.42 -2.37 -6.58
CA TYR A 363 -18.38 -2.35 -5.56
C TYR A 363 -17.04 -2.73 -6.18
N ILE A 364 -16.02 -1.91 -5.94
CA ILE A 364 -14.68 -2.14 -6.52
C ILE A 364 -13.90 -3.07 -5.58
N PRO A 365 -13.36 -4.19 -6.07
CA PRO A 365 -12.52 -5.07 -5.26
C PRO A 365 -11.34 -4.34 -4.64
N GLU A 366 -11.01 -4.68 -3.40
CA GLU A 366 -9.84 -4.13 -2.72
C GLU A 366 -8.54 -4.76 -3.24
N LEU A 367 -8.62 -5.99 -3.74
CA LEU A 367 -7.51 -6.73 -4.33
C LEU A 367 -7.98 -7.46 -5.59
N VAL A 368 -7.24 -7.26 -6.68
CA VAL A 368 -7.40 -8.02 -7.92
C VAL A 368 -6.10 -8.78 -8.16
N PHE A 369 -6.19 -10.11 -8.28
CA PHE A 369 -5.11 -10.95 -8.75
C PHE A 369 -5.48 -11.45 -10.15
N LEU A 370 -4.69 -11.05 -11.14
CA LEU A 370 -4.93 -11.38 -12.53
C LEU A 370 -3.71 -12.15 -13.06
N ASN A 371 -3.93 -13.39 -13.47
CA ASN A 371 -2.91 -14.31 -13.96
C ASN A 371 -3.31 -14.79 -15.37
N CYS A 372 -2.85 -14.05 -16.37
CA CYS A 372 -3.10 -14.33 -17.78
C CYS A 372 -2.00 -13.73 -18.66
N CYS A 373 -1.94 -14.11 -19.93
CA CYS A 373 -0.95 -13.58 -20.86
C CYS A 373 -1.21 -12.09 -21.20
N HIS A 374 -0.16 -11.38 -21.63
CA HIS A 374 -0.22 -9.96 -22.06
C HIS A 374 -0.69 -8.97 -20.99
N LEU A 375 -0.61 -9.37 -19.72
CA LEU A 375 -0.97 -8.52 -18.61
C LEU A 375 -0.18 -7.23 -18.57
N ALA A 376 -0.90 -6.12 -18.37
CA ALA A 376 -0.33 -4.78 -18.28
C ALA A 376 0.44 -4.33 -19.54
N THR A 377 0.11 -4.88 -20.72
CA THR A 377 0.55 -4.28 -22.00
C THR A 377 -0.05 -2.89 -22.12
N VAL A 378 0.80 -1.88 -22.38
CA VAL A 378 0.37 -0.49 -22.45
C VAL A 378 0.67 0.07 -23.84
N ASP A 379 -0.35 0.30 -24.67
CA ASP A 379 -0.15 0.89 -26.02
C ASP A 379 -0.08 2.42 -26.04
N GLU A 380 0.62 2.89 -27.07
CA GLU A 380 0.78 4.29 -27.46
C GLU A 380 -0.48 4.90 -28.10
N ALA A 381 -1.33 4.07 -28.73
CA ALA A 381 -2.35 4.53 -29.68
C ALA A 381 -3.59 5.21 -29.07
N GLY A 382 -3.74 5.20 -27.74
CA GLY A 382 -4.97 5.67 -27.06
C GLY A 382 -5.18 7.19 -27.01
N ASP A 383 -4.20 8.01 -27.35
CA ASP A 383 -4.27 9.48 -27.16
C ASP A 383 -4.62 10.25 -28.45
N GLY A 384 -5.29 9.56 -29.39
CA GLY A 384 -5.39 10.00 -30.77
C GLY A 384 -6.79 9.94 -31.40
N GLN A 385 -7.89 9.99 -30.66
CA GLN A 385 -9.22 10.19 -31.26
C GLN A 385 -10.28 10.68 -30.28
N ALA A 386 -10.16 11.95 -29.86
CA ALA A 386 -11.36 12.74 -29.59
C ALA A 386 -12.04 13.06 -30.92
N THR A 387 -12.84 12.11 -31.45
CA THR A 387 -13.83 12.42 -32.48
C THR A 387 -14.99 13.19 -31.85
N LYS A 388 -14.95 14.50 -32.06
CA LYS A 388 -16.01 15.53 -32.03
C LYS A 388 -17.18 15.40 -31.04
#